data_AF-A0A949D648-F1
#
_entry.id   AF-A0A949D648-F1
#
_cell.length_a   1.000
_cell.length_b   1.000
_cell.length_c   1.000
_cell.angle_alpha   90.00
_cell.angle_beta   90.00
_cell.angle_gamma   90.00
#
_symmetry.space_group_name_H-M   'P 1'
#
loop_
_entity.id
_entity.type
_entity.pdbx_description
1 polymer ?
#
loop_
_entity_poly.entity_id
_entity_poly.type
_entity_poly.pdbx_seq_one_letter_code
_entity_poly.pdbx_strand_id
1 'polypeptide(L)'
;FFDELLAGTHLLHIELEEALAELVAAGHINSDSFAGLRALLVPQSKRPSPSRRRGRRTALLGIADAGRWSLVRRTPPVAVETGSETVEHVARTLLRRYGVICWRLLAREADWLPPWRELLRVCQRLEARGEIRGGRFIAGLSGEQFALPEAIAPLRAVRQRAHAGALVAISGADPLNLVGSIVAGNTVPALTGSRILYRDGLPIATLVSGNFNALEAMDAAAEWKAKSFLLRSGEREPAPAIV
;
A
#
# COMPACT_ATOMS: atom_id res chain seq x y z
N PHE A 1 21.14 -21.11 -16.15
CA PHE A 1 20.00 -20.27 -16.59
C PHE A 1 20.42 -19.06 -17.40
N PHE A 2 21.16 -18.07 -16.87
CA PHE A 2 21.62 -16.94 -17.70
C PHE A 2 22.54 -17.41 -18.85
N ASP A 3 23.45 -18.33 -18.59
CA ASP A 3 24.30 -18.94 -19.63
C ASP A 3 23.49 -19.77 -20.65
N GLU A 4 22.37 -20.37 -20.24
CA GLU A 4 21.46 -21.08 -21.16
C GLU A 4 20.73 -20.08 -22.07
N LEU A 5 20.35 -18.91 -21.55
CA LEU A 5 19.77 -17.82 -22.34
C LEU A 5 20.81 -17.23 -23.31
N LEU A 6 22.07 -17.08 -22.90
CA LEU A 6 23.15 -16.69 -23.81
C LEU A 6 23.34 -17.72 -24.93
N ALA A 7 23.38 -19.00 -24.58
CA ALA A 7 23.52 -20.08 -25.55
C ALA A 7 22.33 -20.14 -26.53
N GLY A 8 21.11 -19.87 -26.05
CA GLY A 8 19.89 -19.93 -26.86
C GLY A 8 19.58 -18.68 -27.68
N THR A 9 20.04 -17.49 -27.25
CA THR A 9 19.77 -16.23 -27.96
C THR A 9 20.92 -15.80 -28.89
N HIS A 10 22.13 -16.34 -28.68
CA HIS A 10 23.35 -15.95 -29.39
C HIS A 10 23.70 -14.46 -29.29
N LEU A 11 23.15 -13.76 -28.28
CA LEU A 11 23.49 -12.37 -27.97
C LEU A 11 24.83 -12.28 -27.25
N LEU A 12 25.48 -11.12 -27.36
CA LEU A 12 26.60 -10.80 -26.46
C LEU A 12 26.11 -10.68 -25.02
N HIS A 13 27.00 -10.94 -24.07
CA HIS A 13 26.68 -10.84 -22.64
C HIS A 13 25.97 -9.53 -22.27
N ILE A 14 26.50 -8.40 -22.76
CA ILE A 14 25.97 -7.06 -22.49
C ILE A 14 24.59 -6.86 -23.13
N GLU A 15 24.40 -7.31 -24.36
CA GLU A 15 23.12 -7.20 -25.08
C GLU A 15 22.02 -7.99 -24.39
N LEU A 16 22.34 -9.19 -23.86
CA LEU A 16 21.38 -9.95 -23.07
C LEU A 16 21.04 -9.23 -21.76
N GLU A 17 22.01 -8.61 -21.07
CA GLU A 17 21.69 -7.85 -19.85
C GLU A 17 20.73 -6.68 -20.14
N GLU A 18 20.96 -5.96 -21.23
CA GLU A 18 20.13 -4.83 -21.66
C GLU A 18 18.72 -5.29 -22.08
N ALA A 19 18.62 -6.36 -22.86
CA ALA A 19 17.33 -6.94 -23.24
C ALA A 19 16.53 -7.38 -22.01
N LEU A 20 17.18 -8.03 -21.03
CA LEU A 20 16.52 -8.39 -19.77
C LEU A 20 16.12 -7.14 -18.97
N ALA A 21 16.94 -6.09 -18.95
CA ALA A 21 16.62 -4.81 -18.30
C ALA A 21 15.31 -4.21 -18.87
N GLU A 22 15.22 -4.14 -20.19
CA GLU A 22 14.07 -3.58 -20.90
C GLU A 22 12.82 -4.43 -20.68
N LEU A 23 12.94 -5.76 -20.80
CA LEU A 23 11.83 -6.68 -20.58
C LEU A 23 11.32 -6.66 -19.13
N VAL A 24 12.21 -6.49 -18.14
CA VAL A 24 11.82 -6.28 -16.74
C VAL A 24 11.11 -4.94 -16.57
N ALA A 25 11.68 -3.86 -17.12
CA ALA A 25 11.10 -2.53 -17.04
C ALA A 25 9.70 -2.45 -17.70
N ALA A 26 9.51 -3.18 -18.79
CA ALA A 26 8.22 -3.34 -19.46
C ALA A 26 7.27 -4.33 -18.76
N GLY A 27 7.78 -5.07 -17.76
CA GLY A 27 7.01 -6.05 -16.98
C GLY A 27 6.60 -7.28 -17.77
N HIS A 28 7.45 -7.72 -18.70
CA HIS A 28 7.31 -8.95 -19.50
C HIS A 28 8.05 -10.15 -18.90
N ILE A 29 9.08 -9.92 -18.10
CA ILE A 29 9.83 -10.98 -17.41
C ILE A 29 10.07 -10.62 -15.94
N ASN A 30 10.27 -11.64 -15.11
CA ASN A 30 10.66 -11.52 -13.71
C ASN A 30 11.80 -12.50 -13.40
N SER A 31 12.42 -12.33 -12.23
CA SER A 31 13.39 -13.28 -11.68
C SER A 31 12.95 -13.76 -10.30
N ASP A 32 13.36 -14.97 -9.93
CA ASP A 32 13.12 -15.55 -8.60
C ASP A 32 14.06 -15.00 -7.51
N SER A 33 15.08 -14.21 -7.89
CA SER A 33 15.98 -13.50 -6.96
C SER A 33 15.97 -11.99 -7.14
N PHE A 34 15.96 -11.27 -6.01
CA PHE A 34 16.12 -9.81 -5.96
C PHE A 34 17.53 -9.33 -6.29
N ALA A 35 18.55 -10.19 -6.24
CA ALA A 35 19.93 -9.81 -6.55
C ALA A 35 20.07 -9.33 -8.00
N GLY A 36 19.44 -10.05 -8.93
CA GLY A 36 19.41 -9.70 -10.35
C GLY A 36 18.67 -8.42 -10.68
N LEU A 37 17.49 -8.24 -10.07
CA LEU A 37 16.69 -7.02 -10.26
C LEU A 37 17.44 -5.78 -9.75
N ARG A 38 18.21 -5.91 -8.65
CA ARG A 38 19.05 -4.81 -8.17
C ARG A 38 20.23 -4.51 -9.08
N ALA A 39 20.79 -5.52 -9.76
CA ALA A 39 21.85 -5.32 -10.74
C ALA A 39 21.38 -4.47 -11.95
N LEU A 40 20.09 -4.54 -12.28
CA LEU A 40 19.44 -3.72 -13.31
C LEU A 40 19.24 -2.26 -12.91
N LEU A 41 19.16 -1.97 -11.60
CA LEU A 41 18.94 -0.62 -11.10
C LEU A 41 20.24 0.21 -10.98
N VAL A 42 21.41 -0.44 -11.00
CA VAL A 42 22.70 0.23 -10.89
C VAL A 42 23.20 0.56 -12.30
N PRO A 43 23.38 1.86 -12.65
CA PRO A 43 23.96 2.25 -13.93
C PRO A 43 25.31 1.56 -14.16
N GLN A 44 25.58 1.08 -15.37
CA GLN A 44 26.82 0.35 -15.69
C GLN A 44 28.08 1.14 -15.29
N SER A 45 28.06 2.47 -15.41
CA SER A 45 29.15 3.38 -15.00
C SER A 45 29.44 3.38 -13.49
N LYS A 46 28.50 2.93 -12.67
CA LYS A 46 28.62 2.83 -11.21
C LYS A 46 28.87 1.39 -10.73
N ARG A 47 28.99 0.42 -11.65
CA ARG A 47 29.30 -0.97 -11.29
C ARG A 47 30.79 -1.09 -10.93
N PRO A 48 31.14 -1.74 -9.80
CA PRO A 48 32.54 -1.90 -9.42
C PRO A 48 33.27 -2.81 -10.40
N SER A 49 34.40 -2.34 -10.95
CA SER A 49 35.29 -3.14 -11.80
C SER A 49 35.89 -4.31 -11.01
N PRO A 50 35.95 -5.54 -11.57
CA PRO A 50 36.38 -6.73 -10.83
C PRO A 50 37.88 -6.74 -10.46
N SER A 51 38.69 -5.77 -10.88
CA SER A 51 40.16 -5.88 -10.75
C SER A 51 40.76 -5.40 -9.43
N ARG A 52 40.03 -4.73 -8.52
CA ARG A 52 40.66 -4.19 -7.29
C ARG A 52 39.74 -4.15 -6.07
N ARG A 53 39.55 -5.28 -5.39
CA ARG A 53 39.64 -5.40 -3.91
C ARG A 53 39.26 -6.80 -3.42
N ARG A 54 40.21 -7.43 -2.72
CA ARG A 54 40.00 -8.57 -1.81
C ARG A 54 38.84 -8.27 -0.86
N GLY A 55 37.79 -9.07 -0.93
CA GLY A 55 36.72 -9.06 0.08
C GLY A 55 35.43 -9.68 -0.44
N ARG A 56 35.32 -11.01 -0.29
CA ARG A 56 34.17 -11.97 -0.24
C ARG A 56 32.69 -11.52 -0.36
N ARG A 57 32.36 -10.32 -0.84
CA ARG A 57 31.00 -9.75 -0.94
C ARG A 57 30.68 -9.10 -2.29
N THR A 58 31.63 -9.03 -3.22
CA THR A 58 31.46 -8.43 -4.56
C THR A 58 30.91 -9.38 -5.63
N ALA A 59 30.70 -10.66 -5.32
CA ALA A 59 30.31 -11.69 -6.28
C ALA A 59 28.80 -12.01 -6.28
N LEU A 60 27.93 -11.08 -5.88
CA LEU A 60 26.47 -11.31 -5.79
C LEU A 60 25.64 -10.16 -6.40
N LEU A 61 26.23 -9.40 -7.32
CA LEU A 61 25.60 -8.22 -7.93
C LEU A 61 25.55 -8.28 -9.46
N GLY A 62 25.83 -9.45 -10.05
CA GLY A 62 25.68 -9.67 -11.49
C GLY A 62 24.26 -10.09 -11.85
N ILE A 63 23.80 -9.71 -13.05
CA ILE A 63 22.51 -10.19 -13.59
C ILE A 63 22.54 -11.71 -13.84
N ALA A 64 23.73 -12.29 -14.00
CA ALA A 64 23.95 -13.73 -14.08
C ALA A 64 23.63 -14.45 -12.76
N ASP A 65 23.77 -13.77 -11.62
CA ASP A 65 23.45 -14.31 -10.28
C ASP A 65 21.98 -14.09 -9.90
N ALA A 66 21.15 -13.61 -10.83
CA ALA A 66 19.74 -13.30 -10.66
C ALA A 66 18.81 -14.50 -10.45
N GLY A 67 19.36 -15.72 -10.41
CA GLY A 67 18.58 -16.94 -10.38
C GLY A 67 17.87 -17.21 -11.72
N ARG A 68 16.64 -17.69 -11.67
CA ARG A 68 15.86 -18.10 -12.84
C ARG A 68 15.01 -16.95 -13.36
N TRP A 69 15.15 -16.68 -14.66
CA TRP A 69 14.31 -15.73 -15.39
C TRP A 69 13.05 -16.44 -15.90
N SER A 70 11.89 -15.82 -15.72
CA SER A 70 10.61 -16.32 -16.23
C SER A 70 9.77 -15.22 -16.88
N LEU A 71 9.00 -15.61 -17.90
CA LEU A 71 8.01 -14.72 -18.52
C LEU A 71 6.89 -14.40 -17.52
N VAL A 72 6.60 -13.11 -17.36
CA VAL A 72 5.39 -12.63 -16.71
C VAL A 72 4.24 -12.94 -17.64
N ARG A 73 3.55 -14.05 -17.37
CA ARG A 73 2.27 -14.34 -18.02
C ARG A 73 1.26 -13.36 -17.47
N ARG A 74 1.06 -12.25 -18.19
CA ARG A 74 -0.15 -11.47 -18.03
C ARG A 74 -1.27 -12.31 -18.59
N THR A 75 -1.91 -13.11 -17.73
CA THR A 75 -3.21 -13.65 -18.06
C THR A 75 -4.06 -12.42 -18.41
N PRO A 76 -4.59 -12.29 -19.64
CA PRO A 76 -5.58 -11.26 -19.91
C PRO A 76 -6.68 -11.42 -18.85
N PRO A 77 -7.41 -10.37 -18.48
CA PRO A 77 -8.56 -10.49 -17.60
C PRO A 77 -9.65 -11.26 -18.36
N VAL A 78 -9.44 -12.55 -18.58
CA VAL A 78 -10.50 -13.52 -18.64
C VAL A 78 -11.21 -13.32 -17.32
N ALA A 79 -12.53 -13.19 -17.34
CA ALA A 79 -13.35 -13.35 -16.16
C ALA A 79 -13.13 -14.77 -15.64
N VAL A 80 -11.98 -15.02 -15.01
CA VAL A 80 -11.81 -16.09 -14.06
C VAL A 80 -12.86 -15.72 -13.04
N GLU A 81 -13.93 -16.50 -12.97
CA GLU A 81 -14.83 -16.47 -11.82
C GLU A 81 -13.91 -16.49 -10.62
N THR A 82 -13.76 -15.35 -9.95
CA THR A 82 -12.85 -15.25 -8.83
C THR A 82 -13.40 -16.26 -7.83
N GLY A 83 -12.70 -17.38 -7.67
CA GLY A 83 -13.23 -18.51 -6.92
C GLY A 83 -13.75 -18.04 -5.57
N SER A 84 -14.83 -18.64 -5.06
CA SER A 84 -15.47 -18.15 -3.83
C SER A 84 -14.48 -18.00 -2.67
N GLU A 85 -13.44 -18.85 -2.64
CA GLU A 85 -12.32 -18.79 -1.69
C GLU A 85 -11.46 -17.53 -1.85
N THR A 86 -11.16 -17.11 -3.09
CA THR A 86 -10.39 -15.88 -3.37
C THR A 86 -11.18 -14.64 -2.94
N VAL A 87 -12.48 -14.57 -3.24
CA VAL A 87 -13.33 -13.45 -2.78
C VAL A 87 -13.39 -13.40 -1.26
N GLU A 88 -13.48 -14.56 -0.61
CA GLU A 88 -13.43 -14.65 0.85
C GLU A 88 -12.08 -14.21 1.43
N HIS A 89 -10.97 -14.61 0.81
CA HIS A 89 -9.65 -14.15 1.20
C HIS A 89 -9.52 -12.63 1.10
N VAL A 90 -10.05 -12.03 0.02
CA VAL A 90 -10.09 -10.57 -0.15
C VAL A 90 -10.92 -9.93 0.96
N ALA A 91 -12.15 -10.41 1.21
CA ALA A 91 -13.03 -9.87 2.24
C ALA A 91 -12.35 -9.90 3.63
N ARG A 92 -11.74 -11.03 4.00
CA ARG A 92 -10.99 -11.17 5.26
C ARG A 92 -9.77 -10.27 5.34
N THR A 93 -9.09 -10.03 4.21
CA THR A 93 -7.93 -9.14 4.15
C THR A 93 -8.33 -7.69 4.33
N LEU A 94 -9.43 -7.24 3.69
CA LEU A 94 -9.99 -5.91 3.89
C LEU A 94 -10.46 -5.71 5.34
N LEU A 95 -11.14 -6.71 5.92
CA LEU A 95 -11.56 -6.68 7.32
C LEU A 95 -10.38 -6.58 8.29
N ARG A 96 -9.30 -7.32 8.07
CA ARG A 96 -8.08 -7.21 8.90
C ARG A 96 -7.37 -5.86 8.74
N ARG A 97 -7.40 -5.28 7.53
CA ARG A 97 -6.78 -3.98 7.24
C ARG A 97 -7.52 -2.83 7.90
N TYR A 98 -8.85 -2.83 7.85
CA TYR A 98 -9.68 -1.70 8.24
C TYR A 98 -10.47 -1.89 9.54
N GLY A 99 -10.64 -3.13 10.00
CA GLY A 99 -11.56 -3.48 11.09
C GLY A 99 -13.03 -3.44 10.69
N VAL A 100 -13.44 -2.41 9.92
CA VAL A 100 -14.78 -2.21 9.37
C VAL A 100 -14.69 -2.00 7.86
N ILE A 101 -15.53 -2.67 7.08
CA ILE A 101 -15.62 -2.48 5.62
C ILE A 101 -17.03 -2.06 5.20
N CYS A 102 -17.10 -1.28 4.12
CA CYS A 102 -18.33 -0.87 3.45
C CYS A 102 -18.05 -0.56 1.97
N TRP A 103 -19.08 -0.51 1.13
CA TRP A 103 -18.93 -0.28 -0.31
C TRP A 103 -18.10 0.97 -0.65
N ARG A 104 -18.24 2.05 0.12
CA ARG A 104 -17.55 3.33 -0.14
C ARG A 104 -16.06 3.28 0.17
N LEU A 105 -15.63 2.31 0.98
CA LEU A 105 -14.23 2.07 1.28
C LEU A 105 -13.48 1.54 0.05
N LEU A 106 -14.15 0.77 -0.81
CA LEU A 106 -13.55 0.20 -2.02
C LEU A 106 -13.16 1.27 -3.04
N ALA A 107 -13.71 2.48 -2.97
CA ALA A 107 -13.33 3.58 -3.85
C ALA A 107 -11.84 4.00 -3.70
N ARG A 108 -11.16 3.53 -2.64
CA ARG A 108 -9.73 3.73 -2.41
C ARG A 108 -8.88 2.49 -2.72
N GLU A 109 -9.51 1.38 -3.04
CA GLU A 109 -8.83 0.14 -3.35
C GLU A 109 -8.66 -0.04 -4.86
N ALA A 110 -7.86 -1.03 -5.26
CA ALA A 110 -7.57 -1.24 -6.67
C ALA A 110 -8.78 -1.79 -7.45
N ASP A 111 -8.95 -1.30 -8.68
CA ASP A 111 -10.09 -1.63 -9.55
C ASP A 111 -10.20 -3.12 -9.92
N TRP A 112 -9.12 -3.89 -9.74
CA TRP A 112 -9.10 -5.34 -10.01
C TRP A 112 -9.70 -6.17 -8.86
N LEU A 113 -10.03 -5.56 -7.72
CA LEU A 113 -10.71 -6.29 -6.63
C LEU A 113 -12.13 -6.68 -7.03
N PRO A 114 -12.68 -7.75 -6.41
CA PRO A 114 -14.07 -8.14 -6.60
C PRO A 114 -15.03 -6.98 -6.29
N PRO A 115 -16.09 -6.78 -7.09
CA PRO A 115 -17.06 -5.74 -6.84
C PRO A 115 -17.78 -5.96 -5.50
N TRP A 116 -18.29 -4.87 -4.89
CA TRP A 116 -18.95 -4.93 -3.59
C TRP A 116 -20.04 -6.02 -3.50
N ARG A 117 -20.81 -6.24 -4.56
CA ARG A 117 -21.87 -7.26 -4.62
C ARG A 117 -21.35 -8.69 -4.36
N GLU A 118 -20.14 -9.01 -4.77
CA GLU A 118 -19.52 -10.31 -4.54
C GLU A 118 -19.02 -10.44 -3.10
N LEU A 119 -18.37 -9.39 -2.60
CA LEU A 119 -17.93 -9.30 -1.21
C LEU A 119 -19.11 -9.35 -0.24
N LEU A 120 -20.23 -8.71 -0.57
CA LEU A 120 -21.45 -8.68 0.22
C LEU A 120 -21.99 -10.08 0.50
N ARG A 121 -22.07 -10.94 -0.54
CA ARG A 121 -22.52 -12.32 -0.39
C ARG A 121 -21.63 -13.13 0.54
N VAL A 122 -20.32 -12.92 0.45
CA VAL A 122 -19.38 -13.57 1.36
C VAL A 122 -19.52 -13.01 2.78
N CYS A 123 -19.66 -11.70 2.95
CA CYS A 123 -19.82 -11.08 4.26
C CYS A 123 -21.10 -11.55 4.96
N GLN A 124 -22.23 -11.64 4.26
CA GLN A 124 -23.47 -12.20 4.79
C GLN A 124 -23.32 -13.66 5.23
N ARG A 125 -22.57 -14.46 4.46
CA ARG A 125 -22.24 -15.85 4.84
C ARG A 125 -21.35 -15.92 6.08
N LEU A 126 -20.33 -15.06 6.17
CA LEU A 126 -19.45 -14.97 7.34
C LEU A 126 -20.19 -14.46 8.58
N GLU A 127 -21.15 -13.55 8.40
CA GLU A 127 -22.02 -13.08 9.48
C GLU A 127 -22.96 -14.19 9.96
N ALA A 128 -23.58 -14.95 9.05
CA ALA A 128 -24.42 -16.10 9.41
C ALA A 128 -23.63 -17.18 10.17
N ARG A 129 -22.32 -17.30 9.92
CA ARG A 129 -21.40 -18.15 10.70
C ARG A 129 -20.97 -17.54 12.04
N GLY A 130 -21.30 -16.28 12.29
CA GLY A 130 -20.94 -15.54 13.50
C GLY A 130 -19.50 -15.02 13.54
N GLU A 131 -18.75 -15.15 12.44
CA GLU A 131 -17.34 -14.74 12.34
C GLU A 131 -17.16 -13.23 12.27
N ILE A 132 -18.14 -12.53 11.69
CA ILE A 132 -18.17 -11.07 11.58
C ILE A 132 -19.52 -10.55 12.06
N ARG A 133 -19.65 -9.23 12.20
CA ARG A 133 -20.91 -8.57 12.60
C ARG A 133 -21.33 -7.56 11.55
N GLY A 134 -22.53 -7.70 11.02
CA GLY A 134 -23.19 -6.68 10.23
C GLY A 134 -23.76 -5.58 11.13
N GLY A 135 -23.81 -4.36 10.62
CA GLY A 135 -24.37 -3.24 11.37
C GLY A 135 -24.10 -1.87 10.75
N ARG A 136 -24.22 -0.84 11.60
CA ARG A 136 -23.96 0.57 11.25
C ARG A 136 -22.91 1.10 12.21
N PHE A 137 -21.64 1.01 11.79
CA PHE A 137 -20.49 1.40 12.59
C PHE A 137 -20.02 2.82 12.25
N ILE A 138 -20.18 3.24 10.99
CA ILE A 138 -19.83 4.56 10.48
C ILE A 138 -21.11 5.37 10.28
N ALA A 139 -21.23 6.48 11.01
CA ALA A 139 -22.34 7.42 10.90
C ALA A 139 -22.32 8.17 9.55
N GLY A 140 -23.48 8.53 9.03
CA GLY A 140 -23.61 9.29 7.77
C GLY A 140 -23.37 8.47 6.48
N LEU A 141 -22.98 7.20 6.60
CA LEU A 141 -22.83 6.30 5.45
C LEU A 141 -24.00 5.33 5.31
N SER A 142 -24.55 5.25 4.11
CA SER A 142 -25.59 4.29 3.72
C SER A 142 -25.00 2.94 3.27
N GLY A 143 -25.85 1.91 3.28
CA GLY A 143 -25.48 0.54 2.91
C GLY A 143 -25.05 -0.33 4.09
N GLU A 144 -24.95 -1.64 3.83
CA GLU A 144 -24.46 -2.64 4.79
C GLU A 144 -22.98 -2.39 5.12
N GLN A 145 -22.64 -2.59 6.38
CA GLN A 145 -21.27 -2.48 6.89
C GLN A 145 -20.98 -3.72 7.73
N PHE A 146 -19.74 -4.20 7.66
CA PHE A 146 -19.32 -5.38 8.39
C PHE A 146 -18.06 -5.08 9.18
N ALA A 147 -18.00 -5.59 10.42
CA ALA A 147 -16.86 -5.44 11.30
C ALA A 147 -16.38 -6.78 11.84
N LEU A 148 -15.08 -6.88 12.09
CA LEU A 148 -14.54 -7.94 12.92
C LEU A 148 -15.06 -7.77 14.37
N PRO A 149 -15.42 -8.85 15.08
CA PRO A 149 -15.91 -8.76 16.46
C PRO A 149 -14.93 -8.03 17.39
N GLU A 150 -13.63 -8.28 17.20
CA GLU A 150 -12.53 -7.65 17.93
C GLU A 150 -12.39 -6.13 17.65
N ALA A 151 -12.90 -5.62 16.52
CA ALA A 151 -12.85 -4.20 16.19
C ALA A 151 -13.93 -3.38 16.94
N ILE A 152 -15.00 -4.02 17.42
CA ILE A 152 -16.16 -3.33 18.00
C ILE A 152 -15.83 -2.66 19.33
N ALA A 153 -15.12 -3.36 20.23
CA ALA A 153 -14.75 -2.81 21.53
C ALA A 153 -13.80 -1.59 21.41
N PRO A 154 -12.72 -1.65 20.60
CA PRO A 154 -11.89 -0.48 20.31
C PRO A 154 -12.68 0.71 19.76
N LEU A 155 -13.62 0.50 18.83
CA LEU A 155 -14.46 1.58 18.29
C LEU A 155 -15.31 2.25 19.38
N ARG A 156 -15.88 1.45 20.30
CA ARG A 156 -16.65 1.98 21.44
C ARG A 156 -15.77 2.72 22.45
N ALA A 157 -14.54 2.25 22.66
CA ALA A 157 -13.57 2.90 23.53
C ALA A 157 -13.13 4.25 22.97
N VAL A 158 -12.81 4.32 21.67
CA VAL A 158 -12.47 5.57 20.98
C VAL A 158 -13.61 6.58 21.09
N ARG A 159 -14.88 6.16 20.95
CA ARG A 159 -16.04 7.04 21.10
C ARG A 159 -16.16 7.67 22.49
N GLN A 160 -15.67 6.99 23.53
CA GLN A 160 -15.74 7.46 24.93
C GLN A 160 -14.47 8.21 25.35
N ARG A 161 -13.41 8.15 24.55
CA ARG A 161 -12.13 8.76 24.86
C ARG A 161 -12.21 10.28 24.71
N ALA A 162 -11.70 11.02 25.69
CA ALA A 162 -11.49 12.45 25.55
C ALA A 162 -10.45 12.74 24.46
N HIS A 163 -10.70 13.76 23.63
CA HIS A 163 -9.76 14.22 22.62
C HIS A 163 -8.50 14.75 23.31
N ALA A 164 -7.34 14.13 23.01
CA ALA A 164 -6.06 14.45 23.64
C ALA A 164 -5.18 15.36 22.77
N GLY A 165 -5.65 15.72 21.57
CA GLY A 165 -4.89 16.49 20.59
C GLY A 165 -3.80 15.67 19.91
N ALA A 166 -3.88 14.34 19.90
CA ALA A 166 -2.83 13.48 19.38
C ALA A 166 -2.67 13.67 17.86
N LEU A 167 -1.46 14.01 17.42
CA LEU A 167 -1.14 14.27 16.02
C LEU A 167 -0.56 13.03 15.35
N VAL A 168 -1.12 12.65 14.20
CA VAL A 168 -0.64 11.53 13.39
C VAL A 168 -0.57 11.96 11.94
N ALA A 169 0.64 11.95 11.36
CA ALA A 169 0.83 12.14 9.94
C ALA A 169 0.87 10.79 9.22
N ILE A 170 0.17 10.69 8.09
CA ILE A 170 0.23 9.53 7.21
C ILE A 170 0.62 9.95 5.79
N SER A 171 1.16 9.00 5.04
CA SER A 171 1.37 9.14 3.59
C SER A 171 0.02 9.16 2.86
N GLY A 172 -0.07 9.90 1.75
CA GLY A 172 -1.24 9.82 0.88
C GLY A 172 -1.42 8.43 0.27
N ALA A 173 -0.32 7.68 0.11
CA ALA A 173 -0.34 6.29 -0.35
C ALA A 173 -0.74 5.28 0.75
N ASP A 174 -0.93 5.73 2.00
CA ASP A 174 -1.40 4.86 3.08
C ASP A 174 -2.88 4.50 2.89
N PRO A 175 -3.30 3.23 3.10
CA PRO A 175 -4.70 2.82 3.01
C PRO A 175 -5.66 3.61 3.91
N LEU A 176 -5.16 4.25 4.98
CA LEU A 176 -5.93 5.11 5.87
C LEU A 176 -6.18 6.52 5.29
N ASN A 177 -5.72 6.82 4.07
CA ASN A 177 -6.14 7.99 3.30
C ASN A 177 -7.62 7.89 2.88
N LEU A 178 -8.49 8.19 3.84
CA LEU A 178 -9.94 8.12 3.68
C LEU A 178 -10.60 9.49 3.50
N VAL A 179 -9.81 10.56 3.44
CA VAL A 179 -10.27 11.95 3.23
C VAL A 179 -10.93 12.09 1.86
N GLY A 180 -12.08 12.74 1.81
CA GLY A 180 -12.89 12.89 0.59
C GLY A 180 -13.72 11.67 0.22
N SER A 181 -13.57 10.54 0.93
CA SER A 181 -14.44 9.38 0.78
C SER A 181 -15.26 9.15 2.05
N ILE A 182 -14.64 8.62 3.10
CA ILE A 182 -15.31 8.30 4.38
C ILE A 182 -15.25 9.49 5.32
N VAL A 183 -14.11 10.19 5.33
CA VAL A 183 -13.89 11.36 6.18
C VAL A 183 -14.08 12.63 5.33
N ALA A 184 -14.72 13.64 5.93
CA ALA A 184 -14.95 14.92 5.27
C ALA A 184 -13.64 15.59 4.83
N GLY A 185 -13.69 16.35 3.74
CA GLY A 185 -12.56 17.06 3.15
C GLY A 185 -12.39 16.78 1.66
N ASN A 186 -11.44 17.45 1.03
CA ASN A 186 -11.12 17.22 -0.38
C ASN A 186 -10.28 15.96 -0.56
N THR A 187 -10.53 15.22 -1.64
CA THR A 187 -9.79 14.00 -1.98
C THR A 187 -8.30 14.26 -2.07
N VAL A 188 -7.53 13.58 -1.22
CA VAL A 188 -6.06 13.62 -1.28
C VAL A 188 -5.54 12.55 -2.25
N PRO A 189 -4.64 12.89 -3.18
CA PRO A 189 -4.04 11.92 -4.10
C PRO A 189 -3.24 10.84 -3.37
N ALA A 190 -3.36 9.59 -3.83
CA ALA A 190 -2.68 8.43 -3.26
C ALA A 190 -1.21 8.32 -3.70
N LEU A 191 -0.43 9.39 -3.47
CA LEU A 191 0.97 9.49 -3.85
C LEU A 191 1.86 9.51 -2.62
N THR A 192 3.04 8.89 -2.73
CA THR A 192 4.06 8.86 -1.65
C THR A 192 4.60 10.24 -1.29
N GLY A 193 4.40 11.26 -2.12
CA GLY A 193 4.73 12.66 -1.81
C GLY A 193 3.63 13.42 -1.05
N SER A 194 2.39 12.93 -1.10
CA SER A 194 1.26 13.55 -0.42
C SER A 194 1.24 13.17 1.06
N ARG A 195 0.77 14.04 1.95
CA ARG A 195 0.62 13.76 3.39
C ARG A 195 -0.68 14.29 3.93
N ILE A 196 -1.16 13.65 4.99
CA ILE A 196 -2.37 14.04 5.72
C ILE A 196 -2.04 14.04 7.20
N LEU A 197 -2.36 15.15 7.88
CA LEU A 197 -2.23 15.27 9.33
C LEU A 197 -3.60 15.07 9.97
N TYR A 198 -3.68 14.10 10.87
CA TYR A 198 -4.84 13.84 11.70
C TYR A 198 -4.60 14.35 13.12
N ARG A 199 -5.63 14.92 13.73
CA ARG A 199 -5.74 15.18 15.16
C ARG A 199 -6.87 14.35 15.73
N ASP A 200 -6.55 13.41 16.61
CA ASP A 200 -7.53 12.48 17.21
C ASP A 200 -8.45 11.78 16.18
N GLY A 201 -7.93 11.50 14.98
CA GLY A 201 -8.67 10.85 13.90
C GLY A 201 -9.41 11.78 12.94
N LEU A 202 -9.39 13.11 13.16
CA LEU A 202 -9.93 14.11 12.24
C LEU A 202 -8.81 14.76 11.43
N PRO A 203 -8.93 14.87 10.09
CA PRO A 203 -7.91 15.49 9.25
C PRO A 203 -7.92 17.00 9.46
N ILE A 204 -6.77 17.58 9.80
CA ILE A 204 -6.62 19.01 10.08
C ILE A 204 -5.78 19.75 9.03
N ALA A 205 -4.91 19.04 8.31
CA ALA A 205 -4.10 19.62 7.25
C ALA A 205 -3.63 18.57 6.24
N THR A 206 -3.30 19.03 5.04
CA THR A 206 -2.71 18.21 3.98
C THR A 206 -1.48 18.88 3.39
N LEU A 207 -0.56 18.08 2.85
CA LEU A 207 0.57 18.53 2.05
C LEU A 207 0.53 17.78 0.73
N VAL A 208 0.24 18.46 -0.38
CA VAL A 208 0.15 17.84 -1.70
C VAL A 208 1.05 18.62 -2.65
N SER A 209 2.02 17.95 -3.26
CA SER A 209 3.01 18.60 -4.16
C SER A 209 3.70 19.81 -3.53
N GLY A 210 3.99 19.75 -2.23
CA GLY A 210 4.61 20.84 -1.46
C GLY A 210 3.65 21.95 -1.01
N ASN A 211 2.39 21.93 -1.46
CA ASN A 211 1.38 22.90 -1.05
C ASN A 211 0.72 22.44 0.25
N PHE A 212 0.86 23.25 1.29
CA PHE A 212 0.18 23.08 2.57
C PHE A 212 -1.24 23.62 2.47
N ASN A 213 -2.21 22.86 2.96
CA ASN A 213 -3.60 23.28 3.02
C ASN A 213 -4.19 22.90 4.38
N ALA A 214 -4.58 23.91 5.18
CA ALA A 214 -5.32 23.70 6.41
C ALA A 214 -6.78 23.34 6.09
N LEU A 215 -7.33 22.36 6.81
CA LEU A 215 -8.72 21.92 6.69
C LEU A 215 -9.61 22.50 7.79
N GLU A 216 -9.00 23.15 8.78
CA GLU A 216 -9.66 23.87 9.86
C GLU A 216 -9.00 25.24 10.07
N ALA A 217 -9.67 26.13 10.80
CA ALA A 217 -9.07 27.40 11.18
C ALA A 217 -7.96 27.16 12.22
N MET A 218 -6.76 27.67 11.93
CA MET A 218 -5.58 27.55 12.78
C MET A 218 -4.96 28.94 12.99
N ASP A 219 -4.39 29.17 14.17
CA ASP A 219 -3.52 30.33 14.36
C ASP A 219 -2.14 30.10 13.71
N ALA A 220 -1.33 31.16 13.60
CA ALA A 220 -0.03 31.08 12.94
C ALA A 220 0.94 30.08 13.62
N ALA A 221 0.83 29.91 14.94
CA ALA A 221 1.69 28.99 15.69
C ALA A 221 1.31 27.53 15.42
N ALA A 222 0.01 27.23 15.40
CA ALA A 222 -0.55 25.92 15.11
C ALA A 222 -0.32 25.53 13.64
N GLU A 223 -0.45 26.48 12.71
CA GLU A 223 -0.16 26.25 11.29
C GLU A 223 1.32 25.89 11.09
N TRP A 224 2.23 26.65 11.70
CA TRP A 224 3.66 26.38 11.62
C TRP A 224 4.02 25.01 12.23
N LYS A 225 3.39 24.64 13.35
CA LYS A 225 3.56 23.33 13.98
C LYS A 225 3.06 22.20 13.06
N ALA A 226 1.86 22.35 12.48
CA ALA A 226 1.28 21.37 11.56
C ALA A 226 2.14 21.17 10.30
N LYS A 227 2.59 22.27 9.71
CA LYS A 227 3.50 22.25 8.55
C LYS A 227 4.83 21.58 8.90
N SER A 228 5.39 21.90 10.06
CA SER A 228 6.62 21.25 10.54
C SER A 228 6.43 19.76 10.75
N PHE A 229 5.29 19.32 11.29
CA PHE A 229 4.98 17.90 11.50
C PHE A 229 4.87 17.15 10.16
N LEU A 230 4.19 17.74 9.18
CA LEU A 230 4.05 17.15 7.83
C LEU A 230 5.37 17.07 7.06
N LEU A 231 6.31 17.98 7.32
CA LEU A 231 7.62 18.03 6.68
C LEU A 231 8.67 17.17 7.38
N ARG A 232 8.62 17.06 8.71
CA ARG A 232 9.71 16.46 9.50
C ARG A 232 9.76 14.94 9.39
N SER A 233 8.63 14.23 9.46
CA SER A 233 8.73 12.79 9.63
C SER A 233 7.45 12.02 9.35
N GLY A 234 7.60 10.79 8.83
CA GLY A 234 6.70 9.67 9.13
C GLY A 234 6.87 9.13 10.56
N GLU A 235 7.16 10.00 11.54
CA GLU A 235 7.21 9.64 12.95
C GLU A 235 5.81 9.82 13.54
N ARG A 236 5.24 8.71 14.01
CA ARG A 236 4.12 8.77 14.96
C ARG A 236 4.68 9.32 16.26
N GLU A 237 4.09 10.41 16.75
CA GLU A 237 4.20 10.72 18.18
C GLU A 237 3.53 9.55 18.93
N PRO A 238 4.19 8.91 19.91
CA PRO A 238 3.64 7.73 20.56
C PRO A 238 2.30 8.12 21.20
N ALA A 239 1.25 7.35 20.89
CA ALA A 239 -0.03 7.50 21.57
C ALA A 239 0.19 7.33 23.08
N PRO A 240 -0.43 8.16 23.94
CA PRO A 240 -0.29 7.98 25.38
C PRO A 240 -0.81 6.58 25.74
N ALA A 241 -0.04 5.88 26.57
CA ALA A 241 -0.29 4.50 26.96
C ALA A 241 -1.73 4.35 27.45
N ILE A 242 -2.41 3.33 26.93
CA ILE A 242 -3.73 2.94 27.40
C ILE A 242 -3.53 2.36 28.80
N VAL A 243 -3.97 3.07 29.83
CA VAL A 243 -4.09 2.59 31.22
C VAL A 243 -5.51 2.08 31.42
#